data_AF-A0A109LQY1-F1
#
_entry.id   AF-A0A109LQY1-F1
#
_cell.length_a   1.000
_cell.length_b   1.000
_cell.length_c   1.000
_cell.angle_alpha   90.00
_cell.angle_beta   90.00
_cell.angle_gamma   90.00
#
_symmetry.space_group_name_H-M   'P 1'
#
loop_
_entity.id
_entity.type
_entity.pdbx_description
1 polymer ?
#
loop_
_entity_poly.entity_id
_entity_poly.type
_entity_poly.pdbx_seq_one_letter_code
_entity_poly.pdbx_strand_id
1 'polypeptide(L)' 'MLLLLVLGAVFFFIDFTQGEQAPERELEQPSTEWTTAPEGGVEVDLPDTPMRVVPEEETTPEEPLQGEEQ' A
#
# COMPACT_ATOMS: atom_id res chain seq x y z
N MET A 1 35.87 -27.33 23.02
CA MET A 1 35.48 -25.91 22.89
C MET A 1 35.70 -25.39 21.47
N LEU A 2 36.91 -25.49 20.89
CA LEU A 2 37.20 -25.07 19.51
C LEU A 2 36.25 -25.68 18.47
N LEU A 3 35.98 -26.99 18.57
CA LEU A 3 35.07 -27.69 17.67
C LEU A 3 33.65 -27.12 17.70
N LEU A 4 33.13 -26.81 18.89
CA LEU A 4 31.80 -26.22 19.06
C LEU A 4 31.74 -24.80 18.49
N LEU A 5 32.84 -24.06 18.62
CA LEU A 5 32.97 -22.71 18.08
C LEU A 5 32.95 -22.72 16.55
N VAL A 6 33.68 -23.66 15.93
CA VAL A 6 33.70 -23.84 14.47
C VAL A 6 32.33 -24.29 13.96
N LEU A 7 31.68 -25.26 14.63
CA LEU A 7 30.33 -25.69 14.25
C LEU A 7 29.32 -24.53 14.33
N GLY A 8 29.37 -23.74 15.40
CA GLY A 8 28.47 -22.59 15.57
C GLY A 8 28.68 -21.54 14.49
N ALA A 9 29.93 -21.23 14.14
CA ALA A 9 30.25 -20.27 13.09
C ALA A 9 29.77 -20.73 11.71
N VAL A 10 29.94 -22.02 11.38
CA VAL A 10 29.42 -22.60 10.12
C VAL A 10 27.90 -22.54 10.08
N PHE A 11 27.23 -22.89 11.18
CA PHE A 11 25.77 -22.87 11.25
C PHE A 11 25.20 -21.46 11.09
N PHE A 12 25.81 -20.48 11.76
CA PHE A 12 25.44 -19.06 11.66
C PHE A 12 25.69 -18.50 10.26
N PHE A 13 26.80 -18.88 9.62
CA PHE A 13 27.12 -18.43 8.26
C PHE A 13 26.09 -18.94 7.23
N ILE A 14 25.68 -20.20 7.35
CA ILE A 14 24.67 -20.81 6.48
C ILE A 14 23.32 -20.09 6.61
N ASP A 15 22.89 -19.82 7.84
CA ASP A 15 21.63 -19.12 8.14
C ASP A 15 21.65 -17.68 7.61
N PHE A 16 22.74 -16.95 7.87
CA PHE A 16 22.93 -15.59 7.38
C PHE A 16 22.89 -15.50 5.85
N THR A 17 23.51 -16.45 5.14
CA THR A 17 23.52 -16.46 3.66
C THR A 17 22.20 -16.85 3.02
N GLN A 18 21.30 -17.53 3.74
CA GLN A 18 20.02 -18.00 3.21
C GLN A 18 18.83 -17.11 3.62
N GLY A 19 18.98 -16.29 4.66
CA GLY A 19 17.90 -15.46 5.21
C GLY A 19 17.49 -14.23 4.39
N GLU A 20 18.22 -13.88 3.31
CA GLU A 20 17.95 -12.67 2.53
C GLU A 20 17.09 -12.89 1.26
N GLN A 21 16.51 -14.08 1.08
CA GLN A 21 15.43 -14.22 0.10
C GLN A 21 14.11 -13.78 0.74
N ALA A 22 13.97 -12.46 0.93
CA ALA A 22 12.65 -11.88 1.06
C ALA A 22 11.83 -12.39 -0.13
N PRO A 23 10.64 -12.99 0.07
CA PRO A 23 9.81 -13.36 -1.06
C PRO A 23 9.62 -12.08 -1.87
N GLU A 24 10.06 -12.09 -3.13
CA GLU A 24 9.63 -11.09 -4.10
C GLU A 24 8.12 -11.13 -4.02
N ARG A 25 7.53 -10.18 -3.29
CA ARG A 25 6.09 -10.01 -3.31
C ARG A 25 5.82 -9.72 -4.76
N GLU A 26 5.23 -10.68 -5.46
CA GLU A 26 4.66 -10.47 -6.78
C GLU A 26 3.75 -9.26 -6.60
N LEU A 27 4.22 -8.10 -7.06
CA LEU A 27 3.44 -6.88 -7.00
C LEU A 27 2.26 -7.19 -7.91
N GLU A 28 1.10 -7.48 -7.30
CA GLU A 28 -0.16 -7.69 -8.01
C GLU A 28 -0.26 -6.53 -9.00
N GLN A 29 -0.14 -6.85 -10.30
CA GLN A 29 -0.17 -5.81 -11.32
C GLN A 29 -1.51 -5.09 -11.16
N PRO A 30 -1.52 -3.75 -11.03
CA PRO A 30 -2.78 -3.04 -10.91
C PRO A 30 -3.62 -3.34 -12.15
N SER A 31 -4.84 -3.82 -11.96
CA SER A 31 -5.76 -4.10 -13.06
C SER A 31 -5.89 -2.84 -13.91
N THR A 32 -5.36 -2.92 -15.12
CA THR A 32 -5.33 -1.79 -16.07
C THR A 32 -6.56 -1.82 -16.98
N GLU A 33 -7.60 -2.55 -16.60
CA GLU A 33 -8.87 -2.60 -17.30
C GLU A 33 -9.65 -1.30 -17.05
N TRP A 34 -9.14 -0.21 -17.61
CA TRP A 34 -9.94 0.99 -17.81
C TRP A 34 -11.05 0.63 -18.77
N THR A 35 -12.29 0.67 -18.27
CA THR A 35 -13.49 0.48 -19.09
C THR A 35 -13.40 1.45 -20.28
N THR A 36 -13.42 0.92 -21.50
CA THR A 36 -13.40 1.75 -22.70
C THR A 36 -14.69 2.56 -22.70
N ALA A 37 -14.57 3.88 -22.78
CA ALA A 37 -15.75 4.75 -22.82
C ALA A 37 -16.60 4.40 -24.06
N PRO A 38 -17.93 4.33 -23.94
CA PRO A 38 -18.79 4.08 -25.08
C PRO A 38 -18.63 5.22 -26.11
N GLU A 39 -18.59 4.87 -27.40
CA GLU A 39 -18.41 5.80 -28.53
C GLU A 39 -19.48 6.91 -28.63
N GLY A 40 -20.56 6.80 -27.85
CA GLY A 40 -21.68 7.75 -27.83
C GLY A 40 -21.75 8.66 -26.61
N GLY A 41 -20.85 8.51 -25.62
CA GLY A 41 -20.98 9.20 -24.33
C GLY A 41 -22.24 8.82 -23.54
N VAL A 42 -22.43 9.44 -22.38
CA VAL A 42 -23.66 9.28 -21.57
C VAL A 42 -24.38 10.63 -21.58
N GLU A 43 -25.62 10.65 -22.07
CA GLU A 43 -26.47 11.84 -21.98
C GLU A 43 -26.86 12.04 -20.51
N VAL A 44 -26.37 13.14 -19.93
CA VAL A 44 -26.63 13.52 -18.54
C VAL A 44 -27.56 14.73 -18.53
N ASP A 45 -28.73 14.55 -17.93
CA ASP A 45 -29.66 15.64 -17.63
C ASP A 45 -29.12 16.39 -16.41
N LEU A 46 -28.47 17.53 -16.68
CA LEU A 46 -27.89 18.38 -15.64
C LEU A 46 -29.00 19.29 -15.09
N PRO A 47 -29.19 19.37 -13.77
CA PRO A 47 -30.16 20.28 -13.20
C PRO A 47 -29.74 21.74 -13.48
N ASP A 48 -30.71 22.59 -13.84
CA ASP A 48 -30.52 24.05 -14.02
C ASP A 48 -30.13 24.81 -12.74
N THR A 49 -29.95 24.10 -11.62
CA THR A 49 -29.69 24.74 -10.33
C THR A 49 -28.23 25.20 -10.30
N PRO A 50 -27.97 26.51 -10.04
CA PRO A 50 -26.60 27.00 -9.93
C PRO A 50 -25.91 26.30 -8.76
N MET A 51 -24.78 25.66 -9.04
CA MET A 51 -23.96 25.02 -8.01
C MET A 51 -23.50 26.11 -7.03
N ARG A 52 -24.05 26.09 -5.82
CA ARG A 52 -23.57 26.96 -4.74
C ARG A 52 -22.29 26.35 -4.20
N VAL A 53 -21.19 27.10 -4.29
CA VAL A 53 -19.96 26.78 -3.56
C VAL A 53 -20.32 26.80 -2.08
N VAL A 54 -20.37 25.62 -1.47
CA VAL A 54 -20.42 25.49 -0.01
C VAL A 54 -19.01 25.84 0.46
N PRO A 55 -18.81 26.85 1.32
CA PRO A 55 -17.51 27.09 1.91
C PRO A 55 -17.06 25.79 2.57
N GLU A 56 -15.90 25.29 2.18
CA GLU A 56 -15.27 24.17 2.89
C GLU A 56 -15.04 24.68 4.31
N GLU A 57 -15.81 24.19 5.29
CA GLU A 57 -15.40 24.31 6.68
C GLU A 57 -14.01 23.68 6.73
N GLU A 58 -13.02 24.45 7.19
CA GLU A 58 -11.68 23.94 7.46
C GLU A 58 -11.84 22.75 8.40
N THR A 59 -11.90 21.56 7.82
CA THR A 59 -11.59 20.33 8.51
C THR A 59 -10.11 20.44 8.77
N THR A 60 -9.78 21.15 9.85
CA THR A 60 -8.53 20.90 10.59
C THR A 60 -8.45 19.39 10.67
N PRO A 61 -7.44 18.75 10.06
CA PRO A 61 -7.28 17.32 10.23
C PRO A 61 -7.16 17.11 11.74
N GLU A 62 -8.23 16.61 12.37
CA GLU A 62 -8.11 15.95 13.65
C GLU A 62 -7.19 14.77 13.36
N GLU A 63 -5.92 14.99 13.70
CA GLU A 63 -4.88 13.97 13.80
C GLU A 63 -5.56 12.74 14.41
N PRO A 64 -5.68 11.61 13.67
CA PRO A 64 -6.20 10.42 14.30
C PRO A 64 -5.23 10.10 15.43
N LEU A 65 -5.71 10.24 16.67
CA LEU A 65 -5.10 9.65 17.86
C LEU A 65 -5.00 8.14 17.58
N GLN A 66 -3.91 7.75 16.95
CA GLN A 66 -3.63 6.36 16.67
C GLN A 66 -3.05 5.78 17.95
N GLY A 67 -3.85 4.89 18.52
CA GLY A 67 -3.78 4.43 19.88
C GLY A 67 -2.42 3.91 20.31
N GLU A 68 -2.16 4.19 21.58
CA GLU A 68 -1.45 3.33 22.51
C GLU A 68 -1.77 1.86 22.24
N GLU A 69 -0.84 1.06 21.70
CA GLU A 69 -0.73 -0.36 22.02
C GLU A 69 0.76 -0.80 21.95
N GLN A 70 1.35 -0.80 23.16
CA GLN A 70 2.50 -1.59 23.66
C GLN A 70 3.93 -1.04 23.55
#